data_AF-A0A3M8RK20-F1
#
_entry.id   AF-A0A3M8RK20-F1
#
_cell.length_a   1.000
_cell.length_b   1.000
_cell.length_c   1.000
_cell.angle_alpha   90.00
_cell.angle_beta   90.00
_cell.angle_gamma   90.00
#
_symmetry.space_group_name_H-M   'P 1'
#
loop_
_entity.id
_entity.type
_entity.pdbx_description
1 polymer ?
#
loop_
_entity_poly.entity_id
_entity_poly.type
_entity_poly.pdbx_seq_one_letter_code
_entity_poly.pdbx_strand_id
1 'polypeptide(L)'
;MADSPVTRWPLVYERLHAHFGAQDWWPAQSPFEVMVGAILTQNTAWRNVELAIAALRAADALGVRAILGMDEADLAQLIRPAGYFRVKARRLRALCAFLAAQGVAEDPGQLGRGQDPVALRRDLLAVHGVGEETADAILLYALDAAVPVV
;
A
#
# COMPACT_ATOMS: atom_id res chain seq x y z
N MET A 1 -34.14 -9.38 21.79
CA MET A 1 -32.83 -8.72 21.95
C MET A 1 -31.74 -9.47 21.18
N ALA A 2 -31.81 -9.50 19.84
CA ALA A 2 -30.85 -10.22 19.00
C ALA A 2 -30.57 -9.50 17.67
N ASP A 3 -30.69 -8.17 17.66
CA ASP A 3 -30.60 -7.38 16.43
C ASP A 3 -29.64 -6.20 16.56
N SER A 4 -28.42 -6.49 17.04
CA SER A 4 -27.32 -5.55 16.99
C SER A 4 -26.48 -5.81 15.74
N PRO A 5 -26.01 -4.77 15.01
CA PRO A 5 -25.14 -4.94 13.85
C PRO A 5 -23.88 -5.79 14.15
N VAL A 6 -23.40 -5.78 15.40
CA VAL A 6 -22.24 -6.55 15.84
C VAL A 6 -22.46 -8.07 15.73
N THR A 7 -23.70 -8.56 15.83
CA THR A 7 -24.02 -9.99 15.76
C THR A 7 -24.14 -10.51 14.32
N ARG A 8 -24.14 -9.62 13.30
CA ARG A 8 -24.33 -9.99 11.89
C ARG A 8 -23.03 -10.14 11.11
N TRP A 9 -21.93 -9.50 11.54
CA TRP A 9 -20.65 -9.57 10.83
C TRP A 9 -20.08 -11.00 10.70
N PRO A 10 -20.09 -11.85 11.75
CA PRO A 10 -19.61 -13.22 11.62
C PRO A 10 -20.41 -14.01 10.58
N LEU A 11 -21.73 -13.85 10.56
CA LEU A 11 -22.60 -14.53 9.61
C LEU A 11 -22.38 -14.04 8.16
N VAL A 12 -22.16 -12.74 7.96
CA VAL A 12 -21.83 -12.17 6.64
C VAL A 12 -20.47 -12.69 6.18
N TYR A 13 -19.47 -12.66 7.06
CA TYR A 13 -18.14 -13.18 6.78
C TYR A 13 -18.18 -14.66 6.42
N GLU A 14 -18.83 -15.51 7.22
CA GLU A 14 -18.96 -16.95 6.98
C GLU A 14 -19.61 -17.24 5.62
N ARG A 15 -20.66 -16.50 5.25
CA ARG A 15 -21.33 -16.68 3.95
C ARG A 15 -20.45 -16.28 2.78
N LEU A 16 -19.76 -15.14 2.88
CA LEU A 16 -18.84 -14.69 1.84
C LEU A 16 -17.64 -15.64 1.73
N HIS A 17 -17.09 -16.07 2.85
CA HIS A 17 -15.98 -17.01 2.89
C HIS A 17 -16.37 -18.40 2.35
N ALA A 18 -17.55 -18.90 2.67
CA ALA A 18 -18.04 -20.18 2.12
C ALA A 18 -18.24 -20.13 0.61
N HIS A 19 -18.60 -18.96 0.06
CA HIS A 19 -18.82 -18.80 -1.38
C HIS A 19 -17.53 -18.54 -2.17
N PHE A 20 -16.69 -17.61 -1.69
CA PHE A 20 -15.48 -17.17 -2.39
C PHE A 20 -14.22 -17.94 -1.97
N GLY A 21 -14.19 -18.50 -0.76
CA GLY A 21 -13.01 -19.15 -0.17
C GLY A 21 -12.04 -18.16 0.47
N ALA A 22 -10.82 -18.61 0.76
CA ALA A 22 -9.72 -17.72 1.06
C ALA A 22 -9.41 -16.88 -0.19
N GLN A 23 -9.28 -15.56 -0.01
CA GLN A 23 -8.94 -14.65 -1.10
C GLN A 23 -7.54 -14.10 -0.86
N ASP A 24 -6.71 -14.13 -1.88
CA ASP A 24 -5.44 -13.42 -1.91
C ASP A 24 -5.70 -11.96 -2.26
N TRP A 25 -6.32 -11.24 -1.31
CA TRP A 25 -6.87 -9.90 -1.50
C TRP A 25 -5.88 -8.87 -2.06
N TRP A 26 -4.59 -9.09 -1.87
CA TRP A 26 -3.54 -8.25 -2.41
C TRP A 26 -2.44 -9.07 -3.11
N PRO A 27 -2.48 -9.21 -4.44
CA PRO A 27 -1.45 -9.95 -5.16
C PRO A 27 -0.19 -9.08 -5.30
N ALA A 28 0.82 -9.34 -4.46
CA ALA A 28 2.12 -8.66 -4.50
C ALA A 28 3.27 -9.65 -4.18
N GLN A 29 4.48 -9.36 -4.66
CA GLN A 29 5.66 -10.19 -4.41
C GLN A 29 6.47 -9.75 -3.19
N SER A 30 6.24 -8.54 -2.67
CA SER A 30 6.94 -8.01 -1.51
C SER A 30 6.09 -7.00 -0.73
N PRO A 31 6.39 -6.76 0.57
CA PRO A 31 5.81 -5.66 1.34
C PRO A 31 5.92 -4.31 0.64
N PHE A 32 7.06 -4.03 0.00
CA PHE A 32 7.26 -2.76 -0.69
C PHE A 32 6.32 -2.58 -1.88
N GLU A 33 6.08 -3.66 -2.64
CA GLU A 33 5.12 -3.63 -3.74
C GLU A 33 3.68 -3.40 -3.25
N VAL A 34 3.31 -3.95 -2.10
CA VAL A 34 2.02 -3.63 -1.46
C VAL A 34 1.94 -2.13 -1.18
N MET A 35 2.98 -1.54 -0.59
CA MET A 35 3.00 -0.11 -0.27
C MET A 35 2.91 0.77 -1.54
N VAL A 36 3.61 0.39 -2.61
CA VAL A 36 3.52 1.07 -3.91
C VAL A 36 2.11 0.95 -4.48
N GLY A 37 1.53 -0.25 -4.47
CA GLY A 37 0.17 -0.51 -4.93
C GLY A 37 -0.87 0.30 -4.16
N ALA A 38 -0.71 0.47 -2.84
CA ALA A 38 -1.61 1.24 -1.99
C ALA A 38 -1.66 2.73 -2.37
N ILE A 39 -0.54 3.31 -2.79
CA ILE A 39 -0.54 4.67 -3.35
C ILE A 39 -1.12 4.67 -4.76
N LEU A 40 -0.77 3.66 -5.58
CA LEU A 40 -1.18 3.61 -6.98
C LEU A 40 -2.67 3.35 -7.16
N THR A 41 -3.34 2.63 -6.25
CA THR A 41 -4.77 2.29 -6.34
C THR A 41 -5.70 3.49 -6.11
N GLN A 42 -5.21 4.56 -5.49
CA GLN A 42 -6.00 5.77 -5.22
C GLN A 42 -6.61 6.33 -6.51
N ASN A 43 -7.95 6.33 -6.60
CA ASN A 43 -8.71 6.79 -7.77
C ASN A 43 -8.26 6.15 -9.11
N THR A 44 -8.04 4.83 -9.13
CA THR A 44 -7.77 4.08 -10.36
C THR A 44 -8.27 2.64 -10.26
N ALA A 45 -8.38 1.95 -11.40
CA ALA A 45 -8.71 0.52 -11.43
C ALA A 45 -7.46 -0.34 -11.17
N TRP A 46 -7.62 -1.48 -10.49
CA TRP A 46 -6.50 -2.38 -10.18
C TRP A 46 -5.67 -2.79 -11.41
N ARG A 47 -6.33 -3.07 -12.54
CA ARG A 47 -5.65 -3.37 -13.82
C ARG A 47 -4.61 -2.31 -14.23
N ASN A 48 -4.87 -1.04 -13.93
CA ASN A 48 -3.92 0.04 -14.23
C ASN A 48 -2.75 0.10 -13.23
N VAL A 49 -3.00 -0.31 -11.99
CA VAL A 49 -1.96 -0.48 -10.96
C VAL A 49 -1.00 -1.58 -11.38
N GLU A 50 -1.53 -2.73 -11.82
CA GLU A 50 -0.73 -3.86 -12.31
C GLU A 50 0.18 -3.45 -13.48
N LEU A 51 -0.35 -2.71 -14.45
CA LEU A 51 0.44 -2.17 -15.57
C LEU A 51 1.56 -1.23 -15.10
N ALA A 52 1.28 -0.36 -14.13
CA ALA A 52 2.28 0.56 -13.57
C ALA A 52 3.37 -0.19 -12.77
N ILE A 53 3.00 -1.18 -11.95
CA ILE A 53 3.95 -2.02 -11.22
C ILE A 53 4.83 -2.81 -12.19
N ALA A 54 4.23 -3.40 -13.23
CA ALA A 54 4.97 -4.12 -14.26
C ALA A 54 5.98 -3.20 -14.97
N ALA A 55 5.60 -1.95 -15.28
CA ALA A 55 6.50 -0.97 -15.87
C ALA A 55 7.65 -0.58 -14.93
N LEU A 56 7.37 -0.38 -13.63
CA LEU A 56 8.42 -0.12 -12.63
C LEU A 56 9.41 -1.27 -12.53
N ARG A 57 8.94 -2.52 -12.51
CA ARG A 57 9.81 -3.70 -12.48
C ARG A 57 10.65 -3.84 -13.74
N ALA A 58 10.04 -3.65 -14.92
CA ALA A 58 10.76 -3.73 -16.19
C ALA A 58 11.87 -2.67 -16.30
N ALA A 59 11.73 -1.54 -15.61
CA ALA A 59 12.71 -0.47 -15.52
C ALA A 59 13.69 -0.62 -14.34
N ASP A 60 13.65 -1.72 -13.58
CA ASP A 60 14.42 -1.92 -12.34
C ASP A 60 14.23 -0.77 -11.32
N ALA A 61 13.03 -0.19 -11.32
CA ALA A 61 12.66 1.00 -10.56
C ALA A 61 11.82 0.67 -9.32
N LEU A 62 11.44 -0.60 -9.11
CA LEU A 62 10.61 -1.01 -7.97
C LEU A 62 11.44 -1.20 -6.69
N GLY A 63 12.10 -0.13 -6.24
CA GLY A 63 12.85 -0.09 -4.99
C GLY A 63 12.93 1.32 -4.41
N VAL A 64 13.07 1.46 -3.08
CA VAL A 64 13.11 2.76 -2.38
C VAL A 64 14.21 3.66 -2.95
N ARG A 65 15.44 3.15 -3.06
CA ARG A 65 16.57 3.93 -3.59
C ARG A 65 16.41 4.25 -5.06
N ALA A 66 15.91 3.30 -5.85
CA ALA A 66 15.69 3.49 -7.29
C ALA A 66 14.69 4.62 -7.54
N ILE A 67 13.56 4.63 -6.80
CA ILE A 67 12.55 5.68 -6.89
C ILE A 67 13.11 7.04 -6.46
N LEU A 68 13.90 7.11 -5.39
CA LEU A 68 14.49 8.38 -4.92
C LEU A 68 15.56 8.94 -5.87
N GLY A 69 16.34 8.05 -6.49
CA GLY A 69 17.40 8.40 -7.45
C GLY A 69 16.89 8.72 -8.85
N MET A 70 15.67 8.29 -9.20
CA MET A 70 15.04 8.59 -10.49
C MET A 70 14.52 10.03 -10.55
N ASP A 71 14.48 10.61 -11.75
CA ASP A 71 13.83 11.90 -11.97
C ASP A 71 12.31 11.78 -11.80
N GLU A 72 11.66 12.78 -11.20
CA GLU A 72 10.23 12.71 -10.89
C GLU A 72 9.38 12.57 -12.16
N ALA A 73 9.80 13.23 -13.25
CA ALA A 73 9.13 13.16 -14.54
C ALA A 73 9.16 11.75 -15.13
N ASP A 74 10.29 11.04 -15.02
CA ASP A 74 10.46 9.69 -15.54
C ASP A 74 9.64 8.68 -14.73
N LEU A 75 9.67 8.80 -13.40
CA LEU A 75 8.82 8.02 -12.52
C LEU A 75 7.34 8.21 -12.88
N ALA A 76 6.93 9.45 -13.12
CA ALA A 76 5.58 9.79 -13.49
C ALA A 76 5.17 9.18 -14.85
N GLN A 77 6.11 9.00 -15.80
CA GLN A 77 5.83 8.27 -17.04
C GLN A 77 5.63 6.77 -16.82
N LEU A 78 6.46 6.13 -15.99
CA LEU A 78 6.34 4.69 -15.70
C LEU A 78 4.99 4.34 -15.08
N ILE A 79 4.48 5.21 -14.19
CA ILE A 79 3.20 5.00 -13.50
C ILE A 79 2.02 5.67 -14.19
N ARG A 80 2.20 6.18 -15.42
CA ARG A 80 1.15 6.88 -16.18
C ARG A 80 -0.18 6.10 -16.28
N PRO A 81 -0.20 4.76 -16.47
CA PRO A 81 -1.45 3.99 -16.51
C PRO A 81 -2.31 4.18 -15.26
N ALA A 82 -1.70 4.38 -14.08
CA ALA A 82 -2.42 4.52 -12.82
C ALA A 82 -3.19 5.85 -12.69
N GLY A 83 -3.06 6.79 -13.63
CA GLY A 83 -3.76 8.09 -13.57
C GLY A 83 -3.22 9.00 -12.45
N TYR A 84 -3.50 10.31 -12.51
CA TYR A 84 -2.93 11.31 -11.57
C TYR A 84 -1.42 11.17 -11.33
N PHE A 85 -0.71 10.70 -12.35
CA PHE A 85 0.63 10.12 -12.24
C PHE A 85 1.68 11.10 -11.70
N ARG A 86 1.57 12.41 -11.98
CA ARG A 86 2.43 13.44 -11.37
C ARG A 86 2.22 13.55 -9.86
N VAL A 87 0.97 13.46 -9.40
CA VAL A 87 0.66 13.49 -7.96
C VAL A 87 1.16 12.21 -7.30
N LYS A 88 0.90 11.05 -7.93
CA LYS A 88 1.33 9.74 -7.42
C LYS A 88 2.86 9.60 -7.39
N ALA A 89 3.58 10.15 -8.36
CA ALA A 89 5.05 10.18 -8.35
C ALA A 89 5.59 10.90 -7.10
N ARG A 90 5.04 12.09 -6.79
CA ARG A 90 5.39 12.82 -5.56
C ARG A 90 5.06 12.05 -4.28
N ARG A 91 3.92 11.36 -4.25
CA ARG A 91 3.50 10.53 -3.11
C ARG A 91 4.43 9.33 -2.91
N LEU A 92 4.78 8.63 -4.00
CA LEU A 92 5.73 7.52 -3.95
C LEU A 92 7.11 7.98 -3.47
N ARG A 93 7.60 9.12 -3.96
CA ARG A 93 8.86 9.70 -3.48
C ARG A 93 8.79 10.08 -2.01
N ALA A 94 7.69 10.66 -1.54
CA ALA A 94 7.49 10.99 -0.13
C ALA A 94 7.50 9.75 0.76
N LEU A 95 6.81 8.68 0.36
CA LEU A 95 6.85 7.39 1.05
C LEU A 95 8.26 6.80 1.06
N CYS A 96 8.96 6.80 -0.08
CA CYS A 96 10.33 6.28 -0.15
C CYS A 96 11.30 7.08 0.73
N ALA A 97 11.13 8.40 0.80
CA ALA A 97 11.93 9.26 1.68
C ALA A 97 11.67 8.94 3.16
N PHE A 98 10.40 8.70 3.53
CA PHE A 98 10.04 8.23 4.86
C PHE A 98 10.70 6.88 5.19
N LEU A 99 10.59 5.88 4.31
CA LEU A 99 11.20 4.55 4.50
C LEU A 99 12.73 4.64 4.64
N ALA A 100 13.38 5.49 3.84
CA ALA A 100 14.81 5.74 3.95
C ALA A 100 15.18 6.39 5.28
N ALA A 101 14.39 7.37 5.76
CA ALA A 101 14.60 8.01 7.06
C ALA A 101 14.41 7.05 8.24
N GLN A 102 13.54 6.04 8.10
CA GLN A 102 13.36 4.96 9.08
C GLN A 102 14.46 3.89 9.01
N GLY A 103 15.41 4.00 8.08
CA GLY A 103 16.52 3.04 7.94
C GLY A 103 16.13 1.71 7.29
N VAL A 104 14.96 1.64 6.65
CA VAL A 104 14.40 0.40 6.07
C VAL A 104 14.35 0.44 4.54
N ALA A 105 15.23 1.23 3.90
CA ALA A 105 15.25 1.38 2.44
C ALA A 105 15.53 0.06 1.69
N GLU A 106 16.36 -0.82 2.26
CA GLU A 106 16.69 -2.13 1.66
C GLU A 106 15.59 -3.17 1.89
N ASP A 107 14.87 -3.06 3.00
CA ASP A 107 13.82 -4.00 3.38
C ASP A 107 12.67 -3.26 4.07
N PRO A 108 11.75 -2.65 3.30
CA PRO A 108 10.62 -1.90 3.84
C PRO A 108 9.68 -2.74 4.72
N GLY A 109 9.70 -4.07 4.58
CA GLY A 109 8.92 -4.97 5.44
C GLY A 109 9.36 -4.93 6.91
N GLN A 110 10.56 -4.41 7.21
CA GLN A 110 11.01 -4.26 8.60
C GLN A 110 10.38 -3.08 9.33
N LEU A 111 9.68 -2.18 8.63
CA LEU A 111 9.08 -0.99 9.23
C LEU A 111 8.18 -1.35 10.43
N GLY A 112 7.39 -2.43 10.33
CA GLY A 112 6.49 -2.85 11.41
C GLY A 112 7.16 -3.60 12.57
N ARG A 113 8.44 -3.99 12.46
CA ARG A 113 9.09 -4.85 13.46
C ARG A 113 9.33 -4.11 14.77
N GLY A 114 8.66 -4.54 15.84
CA GLY A 114 8.83 -3.98 17.19
C GLY A 114 8.19 -2.60 17.37
N GLN A 115 7.37 -2.15 16.41
CA GLN A 115 6.64 -0.89 16.51
C GLN A 115 5.19 -1.13 16.93
N ASP A 116 4.63 -0.19 17.70
CA ASP A 116 3.20 -0.14 18.00
C ASP A 116 2.43 0.27 16.73
N PRO A 117 1.47 -0.53 16.22
CA PRO A 117 0.69 -0.20 15.03
C PRO A 117 0.00 1.16 15.09
N VAL A 118 -0.44 1.61 16.28
CA VAL A 118 -1.10 2.93 16.43
C VAL A 118 -0.10 4.07 16.22
N ALA A 119 1.10 3.96 16.79
CA ALA A 119 2.16 4.93 16.58
C ALA A 119 2.61 4.94 15.11
N LEU A 120 2.80 3.77 14.51
CA LEU A 120 3.20 3.66 13.10
C LEU A 120 2.13 4.22 12.15
N ARG A 121 0.84 4.00 12.44
CA ARG A 121 -0.26 4.60 11.68
C ARG A 121 -0.18 6.12 11.68
N ARG A 122 0.04 6.74 12.84
CA ARG A 122 0.21 8.18 12.96
C ARG A 122 1.40 8.67 12.13
N ASP A 123 2.51 7.94 12.16
CA ASP A 123 3.72 8.31 11.42
C ASP A 123 3.53 8.17 9.90
N LEU A 124 2.81 7.14 9.45
CA LEU A 124 2.39 6.98 8.05
C LEU A 124 1.46 8.10 7.58
N LEU A 125 0.49 8.51 8.40
CA LEU A 125 -0.43 9.62 8.09
C LEU A 125 0.27 10.98 7.99
N ALA A 126 1.44 11.13 8.60
CA ALA A 126 2.26 12.33 8.44
C ALA A 126 2.98 12.38 7.08
N VAL A 127 3.03 11.27 6.34
CA VAL A 127 3.65 11.21 5.00
C VAL A 127 2.73 11.88 3.97
N HIS A 128 3.28 12.84 3.23
CA HIS A 128 2.51 13.60 2.24
C HIS A 128 1.82 12.68 1.21
N GLY A 129 0.48 12.67 1.27
CA GLY A 129 -0.40 11.95 0.35
C GLY A 129 -0.67 10.48 0.72
N VAL A 130 -0.29 10.06 1.93
CA VAL A 130 -0.84 8.87 2.58
C VAL A 130 -2.06 9.31 3.39
N GLY A 131 -3.23 8.77 3.05
CA GLY A 131 -4.47 8.95 3.82
C GLY A 131 -4.79 7.71 4.66
N GLU A 132 -5.89 7.76 5.40
CA GLU A 132 -6.37 6.67 6.30
C GLU A 132 -6.37 5.30 5.59
N GLU A 133 -7.09 5.19 4.46
CA GLU A 133 -7.18 3.94 3.67
C GLU A 133 -5.79 3.40 3.26
N THR A 134 -4.89 4.28 2.83
CA THR A 134 -3.54 3.89 2.40
C THR A 134 -2.66 3.48 3.58
N ALA A 135 -2.75 4.19 4.70
CA ALA A 135 -2.03 3.84 5.92
C ALA A 135 -2.47 2.46 6.43
N ASP A 136 -3.77 2.21 6.45
CA ASP A 136 -4.32 0.94 6.93
C ASP A 136 -4.03 -0.20 5.97
N ALA A 137 -4.07 0.03 4.65
CA ALA A 137 -3.65 -0.96 3.66
C ALA A 137 -2.17 -1.34 3.81
N ILE A 138 -1.28 -0.38 4.09
CA ILE A 138 0.13 -0.65 4.35
C ILE A 138 0.29 -1.47 5.63
N LEU A 139 -0.35 -1.05 6.72
CA LEU A 139 -0.28 -1.74 8.00
C LEU A 139 -0.77 -3.18 7.89
N LEU A 140 -1.93 -3.39 7.27
CA LEU A 140 -2.55 -4.70 7.15
C LEU A 140 -1.81 -5.60 6.15
N TYR A 141 -1.64 -5.15 4.91
CA TYR A 141 -1.19 -6.02 3.82
C TYR A 141 0.32 -6.05 3.64
N ALA A 142 1.05 -5.02 4.09
CA ALA A 142 2.52 -4.99 3.95
C ALA A 142 3.24 -5.36 5.25
N LEU A 143 2.64 -5.09 6.42
CA LEU A 143 3.31 -5.19 7.72
C LEU A 143 2.63 -6.17 8.68
N ASP A 144 1.60 -6.90 8.24
CA ASP A 144 0.85 -7.91 9.00
C ASP A 144 0.28 -7.38 10.34
N ALA A 145 0.00 -6.07 10.43
CA ALA A 145 -0.64 -5.49 11.60
C ALA A 145 -2.15 -5.73 11.54
N ALA A 146 -2.74 -6.23 12.63
CA ALA A 146 -4.16 -6.51 12.72
C ALA A 146 -5.02 -5.23 12.85
N VAL A 147 -5.10 -4.45 11.78
CA VAL A 147 -5.91 -3.23 11.67
C VAL A 147 -6.92 -3.36 10.53
N PRO A 148 -8.17 -2.89 10.70
CA PRO A 148 -9.11 -2.82 9.60
C PRO A 148 -8.73 -1.67 8.65
N VAL A 149 -8.93 -1.87 7.35
CA VAL A 149 -8.88 -0.78 6.37
C VAL A 149 -10.17 0.00 6.44
N VAL A 150 -10.10 1.32 6.66
CA VAL A 150 -11.27 2.22 6.73
C VAL A 150 -11.40 3.14 5.52
#